data_AF-A0A497NRI6-F1
#
_entry.id   AF-A0A497NRI6-F1
#
_cell.length_a   1.000
_cell.length_b   1.000
_cell.length_c   1.000
_cell.angle_alpha   90.00
_cell.angle_beta   90.00
_cell.angle_gamma   90.00
#
_symmetry.space_group_name_H-M   'P 1'
#
loop_
_entity.id
_entity.type
_entity.pdbx_description
1 polymer ?
#
loop_
_entity_poly.entity_id
_entity_poly.type
_entity_poly.pdbx_seq_one_letter_code
_entity_poly.pdbx_strand_id
1 'polypeptide(L)'
;MAEFERLKTLEPPYEILELKPGETVSFTVVDWQLGKLTIHPRWVGAPSEKVVRAVRVFVPKEEKPLFPYYWDITAGTLVPQVYTLLREARVPPNRVKVTITKVGAAPRARFSVSYTTV
;
A
#
# COMPACT_ATOMS: atom_id res chain seq x y z
N MET A 1 -19.60 4.09 4.94
CA MET A 1 -18.98 5.17 5.76
C MET A 1 -18.50 4.63 7.12
N ALA A 2 -19.34 3.92 7.89
CA ALA A 2 -19.03 3.41 9.24
C ALA A 2 -17.85 2.42 9.39
N GLU A 3 -17.42 1.74 8.32
CA GLU A 3 -16.32 0.77 8.43
C GLU A 3 -14.93 1.42 8.45
N PHE A 4 -14.80 2.62 7.88
CA PHE A 4 -13.52 3.33 7.79
C PHE A 4 -13.04 3.85 9.15
N GLU A 5 -13.97 4.34 9.97
CA GLU A 5 -13.65 4.96 11.26
C GLU A 5 -13.09 3.95 12.27
N ARG A 6 -13.49 2.68 12.13
CA ARG A 6 -13.07 1.55 12.97
C ARG A 6 -11.65 1.07 12.69
N LEU A 7 -11.04 1.49 11.58
CA LEU A 7 -9.65 1.12 11.29
C LEU A 7 -8.71 1.80 12.28
N LYS A 8 -7.73 1.03 12.77
CA LYS A 8 -6.66 1.56 13.61
C LYS A 8 -5.81 2.55 12.81
N THR A 9 -5.38 3.61 13.47
CA THR A 9 -4.37 4.52 12.90
C THR A 9 -3.04 3.78 12.83
N LEU A 10 -2.39 3.83 11.66
CA LEU A 10 -1.02 3.35 11.52
C LEU A 10 -0.07 4.39 12.11
N GLU A 11 0.89 3.92 12.91
CA GLU A 11 1.88 4.79 13.54
C GLU A 11 2.94 5.24 12.50
N PRO A 12 3.42 6.50 12.60
CA PRO A 12 4.54 6.96 11.81
C PRO A 12 5.85 6.21 12.17
N PRO A 13 6.88 6.23 11.30
CA PRO A 13 6.95 6.95 10.04
C PRO A 13 6.04 6.38 8.95
N TYR A 14 5.65 7.21 7.98
CA TYR A 14 4.92 6.76 6.79
C TYR A 14 5.86 6.63 5.61
N GLU A 15 5.71 5.55 4.87
CA GLU A 15 6.53 5.24 3.69
C GLU A 15 5.61 4.94 2.52
N ILE A 16 5.03 5.98 1.92
CA ILE A 16 3.99 5.83 0.91
C ILE A 16 4.60 5.23 -0.37
N LEU A 17 4.01 4.14 -0.87
CA LEU A 17 4.42 3.57 -2.15
C LEU A 17 3.95 4.47 -3.30
N GLU A 18 4.85 5.32 -3.79
CA GLU A 18 4.62 6.18 -4.94
C GLU A 18 5.18 5.55 -6.22
N LEU A 19 4.29 5.28 -7.17
CA LEU A 19 4.65 4.79 -8.51
C LEU A 19 4.33 5.84 -9.57
N LYS A 20 5.21 5.99 -10.55
CA LYS A 20 5.00 6.75 -11.78
C LYS A 20 4.14 5.95 -12.77
N PRO A 21 3.42 6.60 -13.70
CA PRO A 21 2.72 5.90 -14.76
C PRO A 21 3.66 4.98 -15.54
N GLY A 22 3.30 3.70 -15.71
CA GLY A 22 4.12 2.67 -16.36
C GLY A 22 5.14 2.01 -15.44
N GLU A 23 5.37 2.53 -14.23
CA GLU A 23 6.32 1.97 -13.28
C GLU A 23 5.79 0.66 -12.70
N THR A 24 6.71 -0.31 -12.59
CA THR A 24 6.47 -1.61 -11.97
C THR A 24 7.44 -1.79 -10.82
N VAL A 25 6.92 -2.25 -9.68
CA VAL A 25 7.72 -2.61 -8.50
C VAL A 25 7.37 -4.04 -8.09
N SER A 26 8.37 -4.77 -7.62
CA SER A 26 8.18 -6.12 -7.06
C SER A 26 8.90 -6.22 -5.73
N PHE A 27 8.22 -6.78 -4.72
CA PHE A 27 8.80 -7.07 -3.42
C PHE A 27 8.07 -8.23 -2.72
N THR A 28 8.75 -8.90 -1.80
CA THR A 28 8.18 -9.93 -0.95
C THR A 28 7.45 -9.31 0.22
N VAL A 29 6.21 -9.74 0.45
CA VAL A 29 5.42 -9.36 1.63
C VAL A 29 5.48 -10.48 2.65
N VAL A 30 5.94 -10.15 3.86
CA VAL A 30 6.09 -11.10 4.97
C VAL A 30 5.02 -10.94 6.05
N ASP A 31 4.43 -9.75 6.15
CA ASP A 31 3.34 -9.43 7.07
C ASP A 31 2.59 -8.19 6.55
N TRP A 32 1.41 -7.88 7.07
CA TRP A 32 0.67 -6.67 6.71
C TRP A 32 -0.27 -6.16 7.80
N GLN A 33 -0.62 -4.88 7.70
CA GLN A 33 -1.60 -4.22 8.55
C GLN A 33 -2.56 -3.39 7.70
N LEU A 34 -3.87 -3.53 7.94
CA LEU A 34 -4.87 -2.61 7.41
C LEU A 34 -5.13 -1.53 8.45
N GLY A 35 -5.06 -0.28 8.02
CA GLY A 35 -5.32 0.86 8.88
C GLY A 35 -5.68 2.13 8.13
N LYS A 36 -5.62 3.23 8.87
CA LYS A 36 -5.79 4.58 8.34
C LYS A 36 -4.55 5.43 8.61
N LEU A 37 -4.26 6.37 7.73
CA LEU A 37 -3.18 7.33 7.90
C LEU A 37 -3.64 8.72 7.50
N THR A 38 -3.07 9.72 8.15
CA THR A 38 -3.30 11.14 7.85
C THR A 38 -2.25 11.60 6.87
N ILE A 39 -2.67 12.00 5.66
CA ILE A 39 -1.79 12.63 4.67
C ILE A 39 -2.03 14.14 4.65
N HIS A 40 -1.00 14.88 4.23
CA HIS A 40 -1.04 16.32 3.99
C HIS A 40 -0.84 16.58 2.49
N PRO A 41 -1.93 16.61 1.69
CA PRO A 41 -1.82 16.82 0.25
C PRO A 41 -1.29 18.22 -0.05
N ARG A 42 -0.41 18.36 -1.05
CA ARG A 42 0.28 19.63 -1.37
C ARG A 42 -0.29 20.38 -2.58
N TRP A 43 -1.47 20.01 -3.07
CA TRP A 43 -2.08 20.64 -4.26
C TRP A 43 -2.96 21.85 -3.90
N VAL A 44 -3.11 22.80 -4.83
CA VAL A 44 -3.83 24.06 -4.61
C VAL A 44 -5.32 23.81 -4.31
N GLY A 45 -5.79 24.25 -3.15
CA GLY A 45 -7.17 24.01 -2.70
C GLY A 45 -7.38 22.68 -1.96
N ALA A 46 -6.31 21.94 -1.67
CA ALA A 46 -6.39 20.75 -0.82
C ALA A 46 -6.80 21.10 0.61
N PRO A 47 -7.55 20.21 1.30
CA PRO A 47 -7.67 20.30 2.75
C PRO A 47 -6.27 20.14 3.39
N SER A 48 -6.07 20.79 4.55
CA SER A 48 -4.81 20.74 5.30
C SER A 48 -4.37 19.32 5.67
N GLU A 49 -5.35 18.45 5.87
CA GLU A 49 -5.17 17.04 6.15
C GLU A 49 -6.28 16.20 5.54
N LYS A 50 -5.98 14.95 5.25
CA LYS A 50 -6.95 13.96 4.80
C LYS A 50 -6.60 12.61 5.38
N VAL A 51 -7.59 11.96 5.98
CA VAL A 51 -7.47 10.57 6.43
C VAL A 51 -7.75 9.63 5.26
N VAL A 52 -6.84 8.70 4.98
CA VAL A 52 -6.98 7.71 3.90
C VAL A 52 -6.78 6.29 4.43
N ARG A 53 -7.35 5.31 3.72
CA ARG A 53 -7.10 3.88 3.98
C ARG A 53 -5.70 3.52 3.51
N ALA A 54 -5.06 2.63 4.24
CA ALA A 54 -3.76 2.11 3.87
C ALA A 54 -3.62 0.64 4.19
N VAL A 55 -2.88 -0.07 3.33
CA VAL A 55 -2.31 -1.37 3.64
C VAL A 55 -0.81 -1.17 3.83
N ARG A 56 -0.32 -1.36 5.05
CA ARG A 56 1.11 -1.44 5.34
C ARG A 56 1.58 -2.84 5.04
N VAL A 57 2.53 -3.01 4.15
CA VAL A 57 3.12 -4.30 3.78
C VAL A 57 4.57 -4.35 4.26
N PHE A 58 4.88 -5.29 5.14
CA PHE A 58 6.23 -5.49 5.65
C PHE A 58 7.05 -6.28 4.64
N VAL A 59 8.27 -5.83 4.40
CA VAL A 59 9.19 -6.40 3.40
C VAL A 59 10.50 -6.83 4.06
N PRO A 60 11.20 -7.85 3.53
CA PRO A 60 12.53 -8.21 4.01
C PRO A 60 13.51 -7.03 3.87
N LYS A 61 14.42 -6.88 4.84
CA LYS A 61 15.43 -5.81 4.84
C LYS A 61 16.35 -5.89 3.62
N GLU A 62 16.54 -7.08 3.08
CA GLU A 62 17.36 -7.37 1.90
C GLU A 62 16.77 -6.73 0.63
N GLU A 63 15.44 -6.57 0.57
CA GLU A 63 14.74 -5.97 -0.57
C GLU A 63 14.49 -4.47 -0.39
N LYS A 64 14.40 -4.00 0.87
CA LYS A 64 14.34 -2.57 1.22
C LYS A 64 15.40 -2.25 2.28
N PRO A 65 16.64 -1.92 1.89
CA PRO A 65 17.74 -1.73 2.84
C PRO A 65 17.56 -0.51 3.75
N LEU A 66 16.78 0.48 3.30
CA LEU A 66 16.53 1.72 4.04
C LEU A 66 15.27 1.59 4.91
N PHE A 67 15.42 1.84 6.21
CA PHE A 67 14.32 1.90 7.17
C PHE A 67 13.32 3.02 6.79
N PRO A 68 12.00 2.82 6.94
CA PRO A 68 11.33 1.64 7.52
C PRO A 68 11.21 0.44 6.56
N TYR A 69 11.18 -0.79 7.10
CA TYR A 69 11.09 -2.03 6.31
C TYR A 69 9.66 -2.41 5.92
N TYR A 70 8.90 -1.42 5.46
CA TYR A 70 7.55 -1.60 4.95
C TYR A 70 7.24 -0.54 3.89
N TRP A 71 6.17 -0.78 3.15
CA TRP A 71 5.52 0.20 2.28
C TRP A 71 4.09 0.46 2.74
N ASP A 72 3.65 1.71 2.70
CA ASP A 72 2.28 2.14 2.97
C ASP A 72 1.56 2.36 1.64
N ILE A 73 0.67 1.44 1.29
CA ILE A 73 -0.11 1.50 0.05
C ILE A 73 -1.39 2.27 0.32
N THR A 74 -1.55 3.44 -0.30
CA THR A 74 -2.64 4.40 -0.02
C THR A 74 -3.59 4.65 -1.20
N ALA A 75 -3.21 4.21 -2.40
CA ALA A 75 -4.00 4.45 -3.60
C ALA A 75 -5.35 3.72 -3.53
N GLY A 76 -6.45 4.47 -3.65
CA GLY A 76 -7.80 3.95 -3.37
C GLY A 76 -8.23 2.76 -4.23
N THR A 77 -7.71 2.63 -5.46
CA THR A 77 -7.96 1.48 -6.34
C THR A 77 -7.01 0.31 -6.09
N LEU A 78 -5.86 0.53 -5.45
CA LEU A 78 -4.84 -0.49 -5.18
C LEU A 78 -5.04 -1.15 -3.80
N VAL A 79 -5.40 -0.36 -2.79
CA VAL A 79 -5.70 -0.82 -1.42
C VAL A 79 -6.61 -2.06 -1.38
N PRO A 80 -7.80 -2.09 -2.01
CA PRO A 80 -8.66 -3.26 -1.96
C PRO A 80 -8.05 -4.47 -2.68
N GLN A 81 -7.30 -4.27 -3.76
CA GLN A 81 -6.66 -5.36 -4.51
C GLN A 81 -5.59 -6.05 -3.66
N VAL A 82 -4.69 -5.27 -3.05
CA VAL A 82 -3.61 -5.80 -2.21
C VAL A 82 -4.19 -6.44 -0.94
N TYR A 83 -5.19 -5.82 -0.32
CA TYR A 83 -5.86 -6.39 0.85
C TYR A 83 -6.48 -7.77 0.57
N THR A 84 -7.24 -7.89 -0.53
CA THR A 84 -7.84 -9.18 -0.91
C THR A 84 -6.77 -10.22 -1.21
N LEU A 85 -5.75 -9.84 -1.99
CA LEU A 85 -4.64 -10.71 -2.37
C LEU A 85 -3.92 -11.28 -1.14
N LEU A 86 -3.54 -10.44 -0.18
CA LEU A 86 -2.79 -10.88 1.00
C LEU A 86 -3.62 -11.81 1.90
N ARG A 87 -4.94 -11.59 1.96
CA ARG A 87 -5.86 -12.48 2.68
C ARG A 87 -6.03 -13.83 2.01
N GLU A 88 -6.19 -13.84 0.69
CA GLU A 88 -6.30 -15.09 -0.10
C GLU A 88 -5.00 -15.89 -0.04
N ALA A 89 -3.85 -15.21 -0.13
CA ALA A 89 -2.54 -15.81 0.02
C ALA A 89 -2.22 -16.29 1.45
N ARG A 90 -3.05 -15.93 2.45
CA ARG A 90 -2.83 -16.25 3.87
C ARG A 90 -1.47 -15.78 4.40
N VAL A 91 -1.14 -14.53 4.12
CA VAL A 91 0.05 -13.86 4.68
C VAL A 91 -0.36 -13.20 5.99
N PRO A 92 0.34 -13.41 7.11
CA PRO A 92 1.19 -14.57 7.45
C PRO A 92 0.35 -15.85 7.69
N PRO A 93 0.94 -17.08 7.69
CA PRO A 93 2.38 -17.40 7.71
C PRO A 93 3.04 -17.48 6.33
N ASN A 94 2.27 -17.45 5.24
CA ASN A 94 2.84 -17.51 3.91
C ASN A 94 3.56 -16.21 3.55
N ARG A 95 4.48 -16.31 2.58
CA ARG A 95 5.13 -15.15 1.96
C ARG A 95 4.78 -15.12 0.49
N VAL A 96 4.59 -13.93 -0.03
CA VAL A 96 4.28 -13.75 -1.46
C VAL A 96 5.11 -12.64 -2.05
N LYS A 97 5.65 -12.87 -3.24
CA LYS A 97 6.27 -11.83 -4.05
C LYS A 97 5.17 -11.11 -4.81
N VAL A 98 4.86 -9.88 -4.40
CA VAL A 98 3.84 -9.04 -5.03
C VAL A 98 4.51 -8.20 -6.11
N THR A 99 3.87 -8.10 -7.27
CA THR A 99 4.27 -7.20 -8.36
C THR A 99 3.13 -6.25 -8.65
N ILE A 100 3.42 -4.94 -8.63
CA ILE A 100 2.45 -3.87 -8.84
C ILE A 100 2.94 -3.03 -10.00
N THR A 101 2.09 -2.88 -11.02
CA THR A 101 2.32 -1.97 -12.15
C THR A 101 1.25 -0.89 -12.17
N LYS A 102 1.65 0.38 -12.25
CA LYS A 102 0.71 1.49 -12.39
C LYS A 102 0.39 1.74 -13.87
N VAL A 103 -0.88 1.66 -14.23
CA VAL A 103 -1.36 1.85 -15.60
C VAL A 103 -2.10 3.19 -15.70
N GLY A 104 -1.57 4.10 -16.51
CA GLY A 104 -2.13 5.45 -16.72
C GLY A 104 -1.79 6.47 -15.64
N ALA A 105 -2.34 7.68 -15.79
CA ALA A 105 -2.12 8.81 -14.87
C ALA A 105 -3.34 9.08 -13.99
N ALA A 106 -3.11 9.73 -12.84
CA ALA A 106 -4.20 10.20 -11.99
C ALA A 106 -5.11 11.18 -12.77
N PRO A 107 -6.44 11.22 -12.50
CA PRO A 107 -7.20 10.49 -11.48
C PRO A 107 -7.70 9.10 -11.92
N ARG A 108 -7.48 8.71 -13.18
CA ARG A 108 -7.97 7.45 -13.75
C ARG A 108 -6.96 6.30 -13.67
N ALA A 109 -5.87 6.49 -12.93
CA ALA A 109 -4.82 5.48 -12.77
C ALA A 109 -5.40 4.16 -12.24
N ARG A 110 -5.08 3.08 -12.94
CA ARG A 110 -5.35 1.70 -12.52
C ARG A 110 -4.05 1.03 -12.13
N PHE A 111 -4.18 -0.13 -11.50
CA PHE A 111 -3.05 -0.93 -11.10
C PHE A 111 -3.28 -2.35 -11.58
N SER A 112 -2.25 -2.94 -12.15
CA SER A 112 -2.15 -4.39 -12.32
C SER A 112 -1.42 -4.93 -11.11
N VAL A 113 -1.98 -5.96 -10.48
CA VAL A 113 -1.40 -6.60 -9.29
C VAL A 113 -1.35 -8.10 -9.53
N SER A 114 -0.18 -8.70 -9.34
CA SER A 114 0.01 -10.14 -9.37
C SER A 114 0.85 -10.60 -8.18
N TYR A 115 0.76 -11.88 -7.84
CA TYR A 115 1.63 -12.48 -6.83
C TYR A 115 2.04 -13.90 -7.18
N THR A 116 3.18 -14.29 -6.62
CA THR A 116 3.65 -15.67 -6.60
C THR A 116 4.04 -16.04 -5.18
N THR A 117 3.68 -17.24 -4.73
CA THR A 117 4.11 -17.77 -3.44
C THR A 117 5.62 -17.99 -3.43
N VAL A 118 6.27 -17.68 -2.30
CA VAL A 118 7.73 -17.83 -2.09
C VAL A 118 7.99 -18.96 -1.11
#